data_AF-A0A7Y8K8T2-F1
#
_entry.id   AF-A0A7Y8K8T2-F1
#
_cell.length_a   1.000
_cell.length_b   1.000
_cell.length_c   1.000
_cell.angle_alpha   90.00
_cell.angle_beta   90.00
_cell.angle_gamma   90.00
#
_symmetry.space_group_name_H-M   'P 1'
#
loop_
_entity.id
_entity.type
_entity.pdbx_description
1 polymer ?
#
loop_
_entity_poly.entity_id
_entity_poly.type
_entity_poly.pdbx_seq_one_letter_code
_entity_poly.pdbx_strand_id
1 'polypeptide(L)'
;STPPVASTLSFDGSGKLTGIVTGTTSSTTLQLTGWVPGTVTNGVWTKNGANANPGGIAINMGNITQYNSATYRNPPVTDGYATGQITGLNIDGNGVLFATFSNQQS
;
A
#
# COMPACT_ATOMS: atom_id res chain seq x y z
N SER A 1 18.19 14.38 -9.05
CA SER A 1 16.94 13.60 -8.88
C SER A 1 17.05 12.36 -9.75
N THR A 2 16.69 11.18 -9.24
CA THR A 2 16.55 9.96 -10.05
C THR A 2 15.25 10.04 -10.85
N PRO A 3 15.25 9.81 -12.18
CA PRO A 3 14.01 9.74 -12.94
C PRO A 3 13.08 8.65 -12.38
N PRO A 4 11.76 8.86 -12.42
CA PRO A 4 10.81 7.82 -12.01
C PRO A 4 10.92 6.61 -12.95
N VAL A 5 10.83 5.42 -12.37
CA VAL A 5 10.74 4.17 -13.14
C VAL A 5 9.28 3.97 -13.54
N ALA A 6 9.03 3.88 -14.84
CA ALA A 6 7.68 3.67 -15.37
C ALA A 6 7.24 2.20 -15.25
N SER A 7 5.94 2.02 -15.05
CA SER A 7 5.26 0.71 -15.07
C SER A 7 4.10 0.76 -16.06
N THR A 8 3.95 -0.29 -16.87
CA THR A 8 2.86 -0.41 -17.85
C THR A 8 1.79 -1.36 -17.33
N LEU A 9 0.55 -0.87 -17.22
CA LEU A 9 -0.62 -1.68 -16.90
C LEU A 9 -1.25 -2.18 -18.20
N SER A 10 -1.47 -3.49 -18.31
CA SER A 10 -2.08 -4.12 -19.48
C SER A 10 -3.43 -4.74 -19.11
N PHE A 11 -4.42 -4.58 -19.98
CA PHE A 11 -5.76 -5.11 -19.79
C PHE A 11 -6.14 -5.98 -20.99
N ASP A 12 -6.98 -7.00 -20.76
CA ASP A 12 -7.55 -7.81 -21.86
C ASP A 12 -8.78 -7.13 -22.49
N GLY A 13 -9.35 -7.79 -23.52
CA GLY A 13 -10.55 -7.31 -24.20
C GLY A 13 -11.80 -7.24 -23.33
N SER A 14 -11.80 -7.84 -22.14
CA SER A 14 -12.87 -7.75 -21.14
C SER A 14 -12.65 -6.64 -20.11
N GLY A 15 -11.55 -5.90 -20.23
CA GLY A 15 -11.18 -4.81 -19.32
C GLY A 15 -10.54 -5.29 -18.01
N LYS A 16 -10.18 -6.57 -17.89
CA LYS A 16 -9.51 -7.11 -16.71
C LYS A 16 -8.00 -6.89 -16.79
N LEU A 17 -7.36 -6.54 -15.68
CA LEU A 17 -5.90 -6.43 -15.59
C LEU A 17 -5.25 -7.80 -15.88
N THR A 18 -4.31 -7.81 -16.82
CA THR A 18 -3.50 -8.99 -17.18
C THR A 18 -2.07 -8.91 -16.65
N GLY A 19 -1.57 -7.71 -16.39
CA GLY A 19 -0.27 -7.53 -15.77
C GLY A 19 0.17 -6.07 -15.64
N ILE A 20 1.12 -5.88 -14.74
CA ILE A 20 1.90 -4.67 -14.50
C ILE A 20 3.33 -5.03 -14.86
N VAL A 21 3.88 -4.36 -15.86
CA VAL A 21 5.26 -4.57 -16.30
C VAL A 21 6.13 -3.42 -15.83
N THR A 22 7.17 -3.72 -15.04
CA THR A 22 8.19 -2.75 -14.60
C THR A 22 9.56 -3.25 -15.05
N GLY A 23 10.15 -2.63 -16.05
CA GLY A 23 11.33 -3.21 -16.71
C GLY A 23 10.98 -4.53 -17.39
N THR A 24 11.55 -5.65 -16.92
CA THR A 24 11.31 -7.01 -17.47
C THR A 24 10.42 -7.89 -16.60
N THR A 25 9.95 -7.40 -15.45
CA THR A 25 9.11 -8.18 -14.52
C THR A 25 7.63 -7.91 -14.77
N SER A 26 6.80 -8.96 -14.75
CA SER A 26 5.35 -8.88 -14.85
C SER A 26 4.70 -9.40 -13.56
N SER A 27 3.72 -8.66 -13.03
CA SER A 27 3.03 -8.95 -11.77
C SER A 27 1.65 -8.30 -11.76
N THR A 28 0.75 -8.69 -10.86
CA THR A 28 -0.47 -7.91 -10.54
C THR A 28 -0.29 -7.01 -9.32
N THR A 29 0.87 -7.11 -8.66
CA THR A 29 1.29 -6.28 -7.54
C THR A 29 2.44 -5.39 -7.98
N LEU A 30 2.26 -4.08 -7.85
CA LEU A 30 3.32 -3.10 -8.07
C LEU A 30 4.17 -3.00 -6.80
N GLN A 31 5.46 -3.34 -6.92
CA GLN A 31 6.43 -3.22 -5.84
C GLN A 31 7.16 -1.89 -5.91
N LEU A 32 7.06 -1.10 -4.84
CA LEU A 32 7.86 0.10 -4.65
C LEU A 32 9.01 -0.22 -3.69
N THR A 33 10.17 -0.51 -4.28
CA THR A 33 11.42 -0.75 -3.55
C THR A 33 12.20 0.55 -3.37
N GLY A 34 13.02 0.61 -2.31
CA GLY A 34 13.85 1.79 -2.03
C GLY A 34 13.07 3.04 -1.61
N TRP A 35 11.79 2.90 -1.26
CA TRP A 35 10.99 4.00 -0.71
C TRP A 35 11.60 4.51 0.59
N VAL A 36 11.76 5.84 0.70
CA VAL A 36 12.28 6.52 1.88
C VAL A 36 11.15 7.33 2.52
N PRO A 37 10.72 6.97 3.76
CA PRO A 37 9.71 7.72 4.50
C PRO A 37 10.05 9.21 4.61
N GLY A 38 9.04 10.06 4.42
CA GLY A 38 9.21 11.49 4.36
C GLY A 38 7.89 12.25 4.28
N THR A 39 8.01 13.57 4.21
CA THR A 39 6.89 14.48 4.04
C THR A 39 7.13 15.40 2.86
N VAL A 40 6.06 15.82 2.20
CA VAL A 40 6.12 16.85 1.16
C VAL A 40 5.84 18.20 1.81
N THR A 41 6.76 19.15 1.66
CA THR A 41 6.56 20.56 2.02
C THR A 41 6.81 21.41 0.79
N ASN A 42 5.82 22.19 0.35
CA ASN A 42 5.90 23.04 -0.84
C ASN A 42 6.40 22.28 -2.10
N GLY A 43 5.93 21.03 -2.29
CA GLY A 43 6.32 20.19 -3.42
C GLY A 43 7.69 19.51 -3.29
N VAL A 44 8.42 19.75 -2.20
CA VAL A 44 9.73 19.13 -1.94
C VAL A 44 9.59 17.98 -0.95
N TRP A 45 10.06 16.79 -1.33
CA TRP A 45 10.12 15.63 -0.44
C TRP A 45 11.32 15.75 0.52
N THR A 46 11.06 15.63 1.82
CA THR A 46 12.10 15.62 2.86
C THR A 46 11.99 14.33 3.68
N LYS A 47 13.09 13.60 3.82
CA LYS A 47 13.13 12.39 4.66
C LYS A 47 12.78 12.73 6.11
N ASN A 48 11.98 11.89 6.77
CA ASN A 48 11.53 12.15 8.16
C ASN A 48 12.34 11.38 9.22
N GLY A 49 13.37 10.63 8.81
CA GLY A 49 14.24 9.87 9.72
C GLY A 49 13.71 8.51 10.15
N ALA A 50 12.49 8.11 9.73
CA ALA A 50 11.97 6.78 9.99
C ALA A 50 12.64 5.72 9.10
N ASN A 51 12.78 4.51 9.63
CA ASN A 51 13.21 3.36 8.84
C ASN A 51 12.08 2.91 7.91
N ALA A 52 12.41 2.65 6.64
CA ALA A 52 11.49 2.02 5.71
C ALA A 52 11.25 0.55 6.07
N ASN A 53 10.11 -0.01 5.68
CA ASN A 53 9.93 -1.46 5.65
C ASN A 53 10.98 -2.06 4.68
N PRO A 54 11.79 -3.05 5.10
CA PRO A 54 12.79 -3.68 4.22
C PRO A 54 12.20 -4.27 2.93
N GLY A 55 10.94 -4.72 2.97
CA GLY A 55 10.21 -5.23 1.80
C GLY A 55 9.65 -4.13 0.88
N GLY A 56 9.78 -2.86 1.25
CA GLY A 56 9.19 -1.73 0.53
C GLY A 56 7.69 -1.62 0.74
N ILE A 57 7.00 -1.07 -0.27
CA ILE A 57 5.53 -0.99 -0.31
C ILE A 57 5.02 -1.87 -1.44
N ALA A 58 4.06 -2.74 -1.13
CA ALA A 58 3.38 -3.60 -2.09
C ALA A 58 1.98 -3.07 -2.39
N ILE A 59 1.70 -2.75 -3.65
CA ILE A 59 0.40 -2.27 -4.09
C ILE A 59 -0.25 -3.36 -4.94
N ASN A 60 -1.13 -4.16 -4.32
CA ASN A 60 -1.88 -5.18 -5.04
C ASN A 60 -2.99 -4.51 -5.87
N MET A 61 -2.91 -4.67 -7.19
CA MET A 61 -3.88 -4.09 -8.12
C MET A 61 -4.65 -5.16 -8.90
N GLY A 62 -4.64 -6.42 -8.46
CA GLY A 62 -5.22 -7.54 -9.21
C GLY A 62 -6.71 -7.43 -9.54
N ASN A 63 -7.44 -6.54 -8.85
CA ASN A 63 -8.87 -6.31 -9.03
C ASN A 63 -9.21 -4.99 -9.76
N ILE A 64 -8.22 -4.25 -10.26
CA ILE A 64 -8.50 -3.05 -11.05
C ILE A 64 -9.02 -3.43 -12.44
N THR A 65 -9.84 -2.58 -13.02
CA THR A 65 -10.44 -2.78 -14.34
C THR A 65 -10.34 -1.51 -15.19
N GLN A 66 -10.48 -1.67 -16.50
CA GLN A 66 -10.52 -0.58 -17.46
C GLN A 66 -11.72 -0.74 -18.39
N TYR A 67 -12.58 0.27 -18.41
CA TYR A 67 -13.76 0.35 -19.28
C TYR A 67 -13.86 1.73 -19.93
N ASN A 68 -14.70 1.86 -20.96
CA ASN A 68 -15.04 3.15 -21.58
C ASN A 68 -16.06 3.93 -20.71
N SER A 69 -15.67 4.24 -19.48
CA SER A 69 -16.48 5.00 -18.52
C SER A 69 -15.58 5.96 -17.73
N ALA A 70 -16.20 6.85 -16.95
CA ALA A 70 -15.47 7.72 -16.04
C ALA A 70 -14.59 6.88 -15.08
N THR A 71 -13.37 7.35 -14.84
CA THR A 71 -12.44 6.72 -13.92
C THR A 71 -12.88 6.96 -12.48
N TYR A 72 -12.85 5.90 -11.67
CA TYR A 72 -13.07 5.97 -10.24
C TYR A 72 -11.99 5.20 -9.50
N ARG A 73 -11.64 5.66 -8.29
CA ARG A 73 -10.69 4.96 -7.42
C ARG A 73 -11.40 4.60 -6.12
N ASN A 74 -11.55 3.31 -5.87
CA ASN A 74 -11.96 2.83 -4.56
C ASN A 74 -10.91 3.23 -3.50
N PRO A 75 -11.33 3.64 -2.29
CA PRO A 75 -10.39 3.87 -1.20
C PRO A 75 -9.44 2.67 -1.04
N PRO A 76 -8.10 2.88 -1.05
CA PRO A 76 -7.16 1.81 -0.83
C PRO A 76 -7.26 1.35 0.63
N VAL A 77 -7.02 0.05 0.83
CA VAL A 77 -6.78 -0.51 2.17
C VAL A 77 -5.28 -0.55 2.38
N THR A 78 -4.82 -0.12 3.55
CA THR A 78 -3.41 -0.15 3.93
C THR A 78 -3.23 -0.98 5.19
N ASP A 79 -2.13 -1.71 5.28
CA ASP A 79 -1.70 -2.44 6.47
C ASP A 79 -0.86 -1.59 7.44
N GLY A 80 -0.48 -0.37 7.03
CA GLY A 80 0.21 0.59 7.88
C GLY A 80 -0.70 1.24 8.91
N TYR A 81 -0.21 1.39 10.14
CA TYR A 81 -0.90 2.06 11.25
C TYR A 81 0.06 3.01 11.99
N ALA A 82 -0.50 4.09 12.55
CA ALA A 82 0.23 4.96 13.46
C ALA A 82 0.46 4.27 14.81
N THR A 83 1.39 4.78 15.61
CA THR A 83 1.57 4.31 17.00
C THR A 83 0.26 4.42 17.78
N GLY A 84 -0.10 3.36 18.51
CA GLY A 84 -1.28 3.30 19.37
C GLY A 84 -0.92 3.13 20.83
N GLN A 85 -1.82 3.54 21.73
CA GLN A 85 -1.77 3.26 23.16
C GLN A 85 -2.82 2.22 23.52
N ILE A 86 -2.57 1.38 24.52
CA ILE A 86 -3.56 0.40 25.00
C ILE A 86 -4.78 1.15 25.54
N THR A 87 -5.96 0.70 25.14
CA THR A 87 -7.26 1.23 25.55
C THR A 87 -8.11 0.19 26.29
N GLY A 88 -7.80 -1.10 26.13
CA GLY A 88 -8.52 -2.18 26.78
C GLY A 88 -7.75 -3.49 26.74
N LEU A 89 -8.11 -4.38 27.66
CA LEU A 89 -7.62 -5.76 27.76
C LEU A 89 -8.83 -6.68 27.94
N ASN A 90 -8.88 -7.80 27.21
CA ASN A 90 -9.96 -8.77 27.29
C ASN A 90 -9.43 -10.21 27.20
N ILE A 91 -10.11 -11.16 27.83
CA ILE A 91 -9.78 -12.60 27.76
C ILE A 91 -10.95 -13.31 27.07
N ASP A 92 -10.66 -14.08 26.01
CA ASP A 92 -11.69 -14.88 25.34
C ASP A 92 -12.01 -16.18 26.10
N GLY A 93 -13.01 -16.93 25.61
CA GLY A 93 -13.42 -18.20 26.22
C GLY A 93 -12.35 -19.31 26.19
N ASN A 94 -11.27 -19.13 25.44
CA ASN A 94 -10.14 -20.05 25.35
C ASN A 94 -8.95 -19.61 26.22
N GLY A 95 -9.08 -18.48 26.94
CA GLY A 95 -8.01 -17.93 27.78
C GLY A 95 -6.99 -17.08 27.01
N VAL A 96 -7.28 -16.68 25.76
CA VAL A 96 -6.39 -15.80 24.98
C VAL A 96 -6.61 -14.35 25.41
N LEU A 97 -5.53 -13.67 25.79
CA LEU A 97 -5.52 -12.25 26.11
C LEU A 97 -5.40 -11.42 24.84
N PHE A 98 -6.32 -10.47 24.65
CA PHE A 98 -6.32 -9.48 23.58
C PHE A 98 -6.20 -8.07 24.15
N ALA A 99 -5.57 -7.16 23.41
CA ALA A 99 -5.45 -5.75 23.76
C ALA A 99 -6.02 -4.89 22.62
N THR A 100 -6.85 -3.90 22.94
CA THR A 100 -7.31 -2.92 21.94
C THR A 100 -6.48 -1.64 22.03
N PHE A 101 -6.16 -1.03 20.89
CA PHE A 101 -5.29 0.14 20.81
C PHE A 101 -6.02 1.36 20.26
N SER A 102 -5.55 2.56 20.63
CA SER A 102 -6.11 3.85 20.18
C SER A 102 -5.98 4.12 18.68
N ASN A 103 -5.16 3.33 17.98
CA ASN A 103 -5.00 3.35 16.53
C ASN A 103 -5.94 2.35 15.81
N GLN A 104 -6.97 1.85 16.52
CA GLN A 104 -7.98 0.92 16.01
C GLN A 104 -7.40 -0.45 15.60
N GLN A 105 -6.26 -0.83 16.16
CA GLN A 105 -5.73 -2.19 16.07
C GLN A 105 -6.11 -2.99 17.32
N SER A 106 -6.14 -4.32 17.19
CA SER A 106 -6.48 -5.26 18.26
C SER A 106 -5.78 -6.61 18.07
#